data_AF-A0A640KX74-F1
#
_entry.id   AF-A0A640KX74-F1
#
_cell.length_a   1.000
_cell.length_b   1.000
_cell.length_c   1.000
_cell.angle_alpha   90.00
_cell.angle_beta   90.00
_cell.angle_gamma   90.00
#
_symmetry.space_group_name_H-M   'P 1'
#
loop_
_entity.id
_entity.type
_entity.pdbx_description
1 polymer ?
#
loop_
_entity_poly.entity_id
_entity_poly.type
_entity_poly.pdbx_seq_one_letter_code
_entity_poly.pdbx_strand_id
1 'polypeptide(L)'
;MTEIVPPEAIKFANGEPLCVYQECYRCFDGRDILFRLVNVEKKQWFFYNDTTDTIAHVRAVFYPGSVIRPLQRADMRIIPGPSGETDETCSIEVTLDIEPGFTESFIEGEDTGFHLDFRTETAPTKEVVFEYSRPTVPYDKIYRCFKNGNGLLFRLVDERARQWFFYNDTSDLMMKVSVTFANSTEVRPLGRTSLGVSHADSAPESVLYTLLIAPRCTEPFIEGNPVTYTLEFAAEPIVTPATPNVEEPVQYLHGCPDVSVIPHQTHVFKCFKEHGNGLLFRVVDDVNTIWAFYNDTPDYVMSASMRYPSTSDIRLAPGVQVIADSEREGGFVAAVEVLPLATVPFLVGAPEQYELAFAAAPFAPLTPLLTTPTEPNSPAQPPEAADAAATVAPALPVPEEAPVYCNSGPDLAVMPHIDEVYKCFKDYGNGLVFRLVDKDQRRWAFYNDTTDVVALVRVQFSAGAHIKPLGHTVPSCDQETGGILYELRVNPLETALFVEGDVDIFTTKFVAEQIQT
;
A
#
# COMPACT_ATOMS: atom_id res chain seq x y z
N MET A 1 -16.16 -21.92 -4.47
CA MET A 1 -16.88 -22.39 -5.69
C MET A 1 -16.80 -21.25 -6.68
N THR A 2 -16.51 -21.48 -7.97
CA THR A 2 -16.42 -20.37 -8.93
C THR A 2 -17.82 -19.95 -9.38
N GLU A 3 -18.12 -18.66 -9.38
CA GLU A 3 -19.42 -18.10 -9.79
C GLU A 3 -19.37 -17.63 -11.25
N ILE A 4 -20.34 -18.03 -12.08
CA ILE A 4 -20.41 -17.55 -13.47
C ILE A 4 -20.77 -16.06 -13.50
N VAL A 5 -20.05 -15.27 -14.28
CA VAL A 5 -20.29 -13.84 -14.46
C VAL A 5 -21.06 -13.62 -15.76
N PRO A 6 -22.27 -13.04 -15.72
CA PRO A 6 -22.99 -12.65 -16.92
C PRO A 6 -22.15 -11.67 -17.78
N PRO A 7 -22.16 -11.77 -19.11
CA PRO A 7 -21.33 -10.93 -19.99
C PRO A 7 -21.43 -9.43 -19.70
N GLU A 8 -22.64 -8.93 -19.44
CA GLU A 8 -22.93 -7.53 -19.08
C GLU A 8 -22.40 -7.09 -17.71
N ALA A 9 -22.08 -8.03 -16.82
CA ALA A 9 -21.56 -7.79 -15.48
C ALA A 9 -20.04 -7.97 -15.39
N ILE A 10 -19.38 -8.40 -16.48
CA ILE A 10 -17.93 -8.53 -16.52
C ILE A 10 -17.33 -7.13 -16.54
N LYS A 11 -16.52 -6.83 -15.52
CA LYS A 11 -15.72 -5.61 -15.42
C LYS A 11 -14.36 -6.01 -14.88
N PHE A 12 -13.32 -5.67 -15.62
CA PHE A 12 -11.95 -5.79 -15.18
C PHE A 12 -11.45 -4.40 -14.76
N ALA A 13 -10.82 -4.31 -13.60
CA ALA A 13 -10.42 -3.05 -13.00
C ALA A 13 -9.00 -2.64 -13.41
N ASN A 14 -8.10 -3.61 -13.60
CA ASN A 14 -6.66 -3.40 -13.73
C ASN A 14 -6.08 -3.89 -15.06
N GLY A 15 -6.93 -4.05 -16.06
CA GLY A 15 -6.56 -4.42 -17.42
C GLY A 15 -7.67 -5.20 -18.12
N GLU A 16 -7.33 -5.87 -19.21
CA GLU A 16 -8.24 -6.75 -19.95
C GLU A 16 -7.52 -8.07 -20.22
N PRO A 17 -8.22 -9.21 -20.17
CA PRO A 17 -7.59 -10.49 -20.44
C PRO A 17 -7.17 -10.65 -21.90
N LEU A 18 -5.96 -11.14 -22.12
CA LEU A 18 -5.35 -11.31 -23.44
C LEU A 18 -5.70 -12.67 -24.09
N CYS A 19 -6.94 -13.11 -23.92
CA CYS A 19 -7.42 -14.38 -24.49
C CYS A 19 -8.85 -14.25 -25.02
N VAL A 20 -9.20 -15.09 -25.99
CA VAL A 20 -10.58 -15.24 -26.45
C VAL A 20 -11.29 -16.23 -25.54
N TYR A 21 -12.41 -15.82 -24.94
CA TYR A 21 -13.24 -16.65 -24.07
C TYR A 21 -14.73 -16.43 -24.38
N GLN A 22 -15.56 -17.39 -23.99
CA GLN A 22 -17.02 -17.29 -24.07
C GLN A 22 -17.67 -17.29 -22.68
N GLU A 23 -17.02 -17.90 -21.69
CA GLU A 23 -17.50 -17.91 -20.32
C GLU A 23 -16.45 -17.31 -19.38
N CYS A 24 -16.93 -16.57 -18.37
CA CYS A 24 -16.11 -15.95 -17.35
C CYS A 24 -16.66 -16.34 -15.98
N TYR A 25 -15.79 -16.72 -15.06
CA TYR A 25 -16.15 -17.09 -13.70
C TYR A 25 -15.30 -16.32 -12.70
N ARG A 26 -15.92 -15.79 -11.63
CA ARG A 26 -15.21 -15.28 -10.46
C ARG A 26 -14.69 -16.44 -9.64
N CYS A 27 -13.42 -16.36 -9.25
CA CYS A 27 -12.80 -17.39 -8.42
C CYS A 27 -13.00 -17.18 -6.91
N PHE A 28 -13.31 -15.95 -6.49
CA PHE A 28 -13.54 -15.57 -5.11
C PHE A 28 -14.94 -14.95 -4.96
N ASP A 29 -15.71 -15.44 -3.99
CA ASP A 29 -17.08 -14.99 -3.76
C ASP A 29 -17.12 -13.48 -3.47
N GLY A 30 -17.81 -12.73 -4.33
CA GLY A 30 -17.98 -11.29 -4.21
C GLY A 30 -16.69 -10.46 -4.39
N ARG A 31 -15.60 -11.05 -4.90
CA ARG A 31 -14.33 -10.34 -5.14
C ARG A 31 -13.86 -10.50 -6.58
N ASP A 32 -13.76 -9.37 -7.28
CA ASP A 32 -13.26 -9.25 -8.65
C ASP A 32 -11.71 -9.21 -8.66
N ILE A 33 -11.06 -10.26 -8.17
CA ILE A 33 -9.58 -10.33 -8.06
C ILE A 33 -8.94 -11.40 -8.96
N LEU A 34 -9.67 -12.46 -9.27
CA LEU A 34 -9.20 -13.54 -10.13
C LEU A 34 -10.39 -14.10 -10.91
N PHE A 35 -10.22 -14.18 -12.22
CA PHE A 35 -11.23 -14.69 -13.14
C PHE A 35 -10.74 -15.93 -13.85
N ARG A 36 -11.59 -16.96 -13.92
CA ARG A 36 -11.41 -18.12 -14.80
C ARG A 36 -12.15 -17.86 -16.10
N LEU A 37 -11.43 -17.86 -17.20
CA LEU A 37 -11.95 -17.60 -18.54
C LEU A 37 -11.92 -18.90 -19.33
N VAL A 38 -13.05 -19.26 -19.93
CA VAL A 38 -13.18 -20.52 -20.68
C VAL A 38 -13.48 -20.22 -22.13
N ASN A 39 -12.60 -20.72 -23.00
CA ASN A 39 -12.88 -20.83 -24.41
C ASN A 39 -13.57 -22.17 -24.67
N VAL A 40 -14.89 -22.15 -24.81
CA VAL A 40 -15.73 -23.35 -24.98
C VAL A 40 -15.46 -24.02 -26.32
N GLU A 41 -15.19 -23.25 -27.38
CA GLU A 41 -14.94 -23.78 -28.73
C GLU A 41 -13.64 -24.59 -28.80
N LYS A 42 -12.57 -24.08 -28.16
CA LYS A 42 -11.25 -24.71 -28.10
C LYS A 42 -11.06 -25.59 -26.87
N LYS A 43 -12.02 -25.59 -25.94
CA LYS A 43 -11.95 -26.25 -24.64
C LYS A 43 -10.71 -25.86 -23.84
N GLN A 44 -10.42 -24.55 -23.81
CA GLN A 44 -9.24 -23.99 -23.15
C GLN A 44 -9.65 -23.18 -21.94
N TRP A 45 -8.87 -23.30 -20.86
CA TRP A 45 -9.05 -22.50 -19.66
C TRP A 45 -7.87 -21.55 -19.50
N PHE A 46 -8.19 -20.34 -19.08
CA PHE A 46 -7.25 -19.28 -18.75
C PHE A 46 -7.62 -18.72 -17.39
N PHE A 47 -6.64 -18.11 -16.73
CA PHE A 47 -6.86 -17.32 -15.53
C PHE A 47 -6.35 -15.91 -15.76
N TYR A 48 -7.16 -14.92 -15.38
CA TYR A 48 -6.79 -13.52 -15.38
C TYR A 48 -6.79 -12.98 -13.96
N ASN A 49 -5.61 -12.54 -13.51
CA ASN A 49 -5.44 -11.92 -12.21
C ASN A 49 -5.63 -10.40 -12.35
N ASP A 50 -6.76 -9.92 -11.85
CA ASP A 50 -7.17 -8.51 -11.97
C ASP A 50 -6.64 -7.66 -10.80
N THR A 51 -5.64 -8.14 -10.06
CA THR A 51 -4.97 -7.35 -9.02
C THR A 51 -3.73 -6.63 -9.55
N THR A 52 -3.22 -5.66 -8.80
CA THR A 52 -1.97 -4.93 -9.14
C THR A 52 -0.77 -5.36 -8.32
N ASP A 53 -1.00 -6.06 -7.21
CA ASP A 53 -0.01 -6.29 -6.16
C ASP A 53 -0.09 -7.69 -5.54
N THR A 54 -0.88 -8.60 -6.11
CA THR A 54 -1.14 -9.92 -5.55
C THR A 54 -0.91 -10.99 -6.61
N ILE A 55 -0.12 -12.02 -6.32
CA ILE A 55 -0.01 -13.23 -7.13
C ILE A 55 -1.15 -14.16 -6.73
N ALA A 56 -1.85 -14.70 -7.72
CA ALA A 56 -2.83 -15.74 -7.52
C ALA A 56 -2.20 -17.09 -7.85
N HIS A 57 -2.34 -18.07 -6.96
CA HIS A 57 -1.97 -19.44 -7.25
C HIS A 57 -3.24 -20.29 -7.37
N VAL A 58 -3.32 -21.03 -8.46
CA VAL A 58 -4.41 -21.92 -8.79
C VAL A 58 -3.93 -23.35 -8.65
N ARG A 59 -4.72 -24.17 -7.96
CA ARG A 59 -4.58 -25.62 -7.95
C ARG A 59 -5.91 -26.24 -8.36
N ALA A 60 -5.89 -27.05 -9.42
CA ALA A 60 -7.04 -27.81 -9.87
C ALA A 60 -6.78 -29.31 -9.73
N VAL A 61 -7.73 -30.06 -9.19
CA VAL A 61 -7.72 -31.52 -9.20
C VAL A 61 -8.89 -32.00 -10.05
N PHE A 62 -8.59 -32.56 -11.21
CA PHE A 62 -9.54 -33.11 -12.16
C PHE A 62 -9.83 -34.57 -11.84
N TYR A 63 -11.10 -34.95 -11.97
CA TYR A 63 -11.58 -36.29 -11.67
C TYR A 63 -11.09 -37.33 -12.68
N PRO A 64 -11.05 -38.61 -12.29
CA PRO A 64 -10.65 -39.67 -13.19
C PRO A 64 -11.45 -39.71 -14.49
N GLY A 65 -10.78 -40.05 -15.59
CA GLY A 65 -11.33 -40.01 -16.94
C GLY A 65 -11.25 -38.65 -17.65
N SER A 66 -10.75 -37.60 -17.00
CA SER A 66 -10.51 -36.30 -17.66
C SER A 66 -9.40 -36.42 -18.71
N VAL A 67 -9.64 -35.89 -19.91
CA VAL A 67 -8.72 -35.88 -21.04
C VAL A 67 -8.24 -34.45 -21.27
N ILE A 68 -7.22 -34.05 -20.51
CA ILE A 68 -6.69 -32.68 -20.49
C ILE A 68 -5.18 -32.65 -20.70
N ARG A 69 -4.67 -31.54 -21.25
CA ARG A 69 -3.23 -31.24 -21.33
C ARG A 69 -2.95 -29.89 -20.66
N PRO A 70 -1.79 -29.72 -19.99
CA PRO A 70 -1.41 -28.43 -19.45
C PRO A 70 -1.02 -27.50 -20.60
N LEU A 71 -1.26 -26.21 -20.42
CA LEU A 71 -0.83 -25.17 -21.34
C LEU A 71 0.29 -24.34 -20.72
N GLN A 72 1.26 -23.94 -21.56
CA GLN A 72 2.32 -23.01 -21.22
C GLN A 72 3.04 -23.34 -19.89
N ARG A 73 2.83 -22.54 -18.85
CA ARG A 73 3.51 -22.58 -17.56
C ARG A 73 2.81 -23.45 -16.52
N ALA A 74 1.65 -24.02 -16.85
CA ALA A 74 0.91 -24.88 -15.94
C ALA A 74 1.66 -26.19 -15.69
N ASP A 75 1.87 -26.53 -14.42
CA ASP A 75 2.50 -27.79 -14.01
C ASP A 75 1.44 -28.86 -13.78
N MET A 76 1.60 -30.03 -14.40
CA MET A 76 0.65 -31.13 -14.31
C MET A 76 1.30 -32.36 -13.68
N ARG A 77 0.61 -32.96 -12.70
CA ARG A 77 0.99 -34.24 -12.09
C ARG A 77 -0.19 -35.20 -12.02
N ILE A 78 0.08 -36.48 -12.24
CA ILE A 78 -0.93 -37.55 -12.09
C ILE A 78 -0.94 -38.00 -10.63
N ILE A 79 -2.12 -38.03 -10.02
CA ILE A 79 -2.36 -38.58 -8.69
C ILE A 79 -2.81 -40.04 -8.86
N PRO A 80 -1.99 -41.03 -8.47
CA PRO A 80 -2.32 -42.45 -8.61
C PRO A 80 -3.60 -42.80 -7.85
N GLY A 81 -4.39 -43.71 -8.42
CA GLY A 81 -5.54 -44.28 -7.74
C GLY A 81 -5.16 -45.19 -6.55
N PRO A 82 -6.13 -45.77 -5.85
CA PRO A 82 -5.90 -46.63 -4.68
C PRO A 82 -5.02 -47.85 -4.96
N SER A 83 -4.96 -48.30 -6.22
CA SER A 83 -4.11 -49.40 -6.70
C SER A 83 -2.63 -49.02 -6.82
N GLY A 84 -2.31 -47.72 -6.84
CA GLY A 84 -0.96 -47.21 -7.10
C GLY A 84 -0.52 -47.34 -8.57
N GLU A 85 -1.38 -47.87 -9.44
CA GLU A 85 -1.12 -47.98 -10.87
C GLU A 85 -1.66 -46.74 -11.62
N THR A 86 -1.01 -46.42 -12.73
CA THR A 86 -1.45 -45.33 -13.62
C THR A 86 -2.50 -45.85 -14.58
N ASP A 87 -3.76 -45.80 -14.15
CA ASP A 87 -4.93 -46.26 -14.91
C ASP A 87 -6.04 -45.19 -14.97
N GLU A 88 -7.21 -45.58 -15.48
CA GLU A 88 -8.40 -44.73 -15.62
C GLU A 88 -8.96 -44.19 -14.29
N THR A 89 -8.47 -44.67 -13.14
CA THR A 89 -8.86 -44.21 -11.80
C THR A 89 -7.97 -43.08 -11.27
N CYS A 90 -6.95 -42.68 -12.02
CA CYS A 90 -6.06 -41.60 -11.63
C CYS A 90 -6.74 -40.23 -11.75
N SER A 91 -6.51 -39.38 -10.76
CA SER A 91 -6.88 -37.95 -10.84
C SER A 91 -5.71 -37.16 -11.41
N ILE A 92 -5.97 -35.99 -11.98
CA ILE A 92 -4.93 -35.13 -12.55
C ILE A 92 -4.90 -33.83 -11.75
N GLU A 93 -3.76 -33.48 -11.18
CA GLU A 93 -3.57 -32.16 -10.56
C GLU A 93 -2.83 -31.23 -11.51
N VAL A 94 -3.32 -30.00 -11.63
CA VAL A 94 -2.67 -28.93 -12.38
C VAL A 94 -2.51 -27.70 -11.49
N THR A 95 -1.32 -27.11 -11.48
CA THR A 95 -1.01 -25.90 -10.70
C THR A 95 -0.46 -24.78 -11.58
N LEU A 96 -0.77 -23.53 -11.23
CA LEU A 96 -0.33 -22.36 -11.98
C LEU A 96 -0.29 -21.11 -11.08
N ASP A 97 0.77 -20.32 -11.22
CA ASP A 97 0.92 -19.01 -10.58
C ASP A 97 0.67 -17.91 -11.61
N ILE A 98 -0.21 -16.97 -11.28
CA ILE A 98 -0.63 -15.87 -12.15
C ILE A 98 -0.24 -14.55 -11.49
N GLU A 99 0.67 -13.82 -12.14
CA GLU A 99 1.15 -12.51 -11.72
C GLU A 99 0.05 -11.43 -11.82
N PRO A 100 0.14 -10.34 -11.04
CA PRO A 100 -0.84 -9.25 -11.11
C PRO A 100 -0.96 -8.65 -12.52
N GLY A 101 -2.17 -8.54 -13.04
CA GLY A 101 -2.47 -8.01 -14.37
C GLY A 101 -2.22 -8.98 -15.54
N PHE A 102 -1.81 -10.23 -15.28
CA PHE A 102 -1.53 -11.20 -16.35
C PHE A 102 -2.69 -12.15 -16.62
N THR A 103 -2.80 -12.56 -17.89
CA THR A 103 -3.60 -13.70 -18.33
C THR A 103 -2.69 -14.88 -18.60
N GLU A 104 -2.93 -16.00 -17.94
CA GLU A 104 -2.13 -17.21 -18.09
C GLU A 104 -2.99 -18.37 -18.60
N SER A 105 -2.42 -19.17 -19.52
CA SER A 105 -3.08 -20.36 -20.03
C SER A 105 -2.94 -21.51 -19.04
N PHE A 106 -4.01 -22.26 -18.79
CA PHE A 106 -4.03 -23.31 -17.78
C PHE A 106 -4.08 -24.72 -18.37
N ILE A 107 -5.20 -25.07 -19.00
CA ILE A 107 -5.40 -26.41 -19.60
C ILE A 107 -6.15 -26.33 -20.93
N GLU A 108 -6.07 -27.42 -21.68
CA GLU A 108 -6.93 -27.69 -22.83
C GLU A 108 -7.47 -29.13 -22.77
N GLY A 109 -8.76 -29.32 -22.99
CA GLY A 109 -9.36 -30.66 -23.11
C GLY A 109 -10.73 -30.79 -22.46
N GLU A 110 -11.19 -32.03 -22.29
CA GLU A 110 -12.47 -32.35 -21.64
C GLU A 110 -12.22 -32.86 -20.22
N ASP A 111 -12.84 -32.20 -19.23
CA ASP A 111 -12.88 -32.70 -17.86
C ASP A 111 -14.18 -33.46 -17.57
N THR A 112 -14.10 -34.43 -16.65
CA THR A 112 -15.26 -35.15 -16.12
C THR A 112 -15.79 -34.54 -14.81
N GLY A 113 -15.18 -33.43 -14.37
CA GLY A 113 -15.38 -32.77 -13.10
C GLY A 113 -14.05 -32.42 -12.42
N PHE A 114 -14.09 -31.45 -11.51
CA PHE A 114 -12.87 -30.92 -10.89
C PHE A 114 -13.14 -30.27 -9.52
N HIS A 115 -12.06 -30.11 -8.76
CA HIS A 115 -11.98 -29.25 -7.59
C HIS A 115 -10.97 -28.13 -7.86
N LEU A 116 -11.29 -26.90 -7.45
CA LEU A 116 -10.40 -25.74 -7.57
C LEU A 116 -10.12 -25.16 -6.19
N ASP A 117 -8.84 -24.99 -5.91
CA ASP A 117 -8.30 -24.28 -4.76
C ASP A 117 -7.55 -23.04 -5.24
N PHE A 118 -7.80 -21.91 -4.58
CA PHE A 118 -7.14 -20.65 -4.86
C PHE A 118 -6.44 -20.14 -3.62
N ARG A 119 -5.22 -19.63 -3.79
CA ARG A 119 -4.52 -18.87 -2.76
C ARG A 119 -3.97 -17.58 -3.37
N THR A 120 -3.81 -16.56 -2.55
CA THR A 120 -3.26 -15.26 -2.94
C THR A 120 -2.12 -14.89 -2.03
N GLU A 121 -1.06 -14.34 -2.60
CA GLU A 121 0.08 -13.80 -1.87
C GLU A 121 0.43 -12.42 -2.43
N THR A 122 0.88 -11.48 -1.61
CA THR A 122 1.40 -10.19 -2.13
C THR A 122 2.53 -10.45 -3.11
N ALA A 123 2.52 -9.80 -4.28
CA ALA A 123 3.53 -9.93 -5.29
C ALA A 123 4.89 -9.39 -4.79
N PRO A 124 6.01 -10.03 -5.15
CA PRO A 124 7.33 -9.50 -4.88
C PRO A 124 7.50 -8.11 -5.50
N THR A 125 8.11 -7.21 -4.74
CA THR A 125 8.43 -5.87 -5.22
C THR A 125 9.64 -5.93 -6.16
N LYS A 126 9.48 -5.43 -7.39
CA LYS A 126 10.57 -5.39 -8.38
C LYS A 126 11.58 -4.26 -8.15
N GLU A 127 11.15 -3.17 -7.49
CA GLU A 127 11.98 -2.00 -7.20
C GLU A 127 11.94 -1.66 -5.71
N VAL A 128 13.05 -1.94 -5.01
CA VAL A 128 13.23 -1.62 -3.59
C VAL A 128 14.43 -0.71 -3.43
N VAL A 129 14.19 0.47 -2.83
CA VAL A 129 15.24 1.39 -2.41
C VAL A 129 15.38 1.24 -0.90
N PHE A 130 16.51 0.67 -0.47
CA PHE A 130 16.85 0.62 0.95
C PHE A 130 17.38 1.97 1.41
N GLU A 131 16.97 2.41 2.59
CA GLU A 131 17.30 3.71 3.14
C GLU A 131 18.66 3.70 3.85
N TYR A 132 19.00 2.62 4.58
CA TYR A 132 20.22 2.59 5.38
C TYR A 132 21.27 1.62 4.83
N SER A 133 20.93 0.34 4.75
CA SER A 133 21.86 -0.68 4.27
C SER A 133 21.17 -1.67 3.35
N ARG A 134 21.95 -2.38 2.53
CA ARG A 134 21.39 -3.44 1.70
C ARG A 134 21.57 -4.78 2.41
N PRO A 135 20.56 -5.66 2.40
CA PRO A 135 20.75 -7.02 2.86
C PRO A 135 21.83 -7.72 2.02
N THR A 136 22.78 -8.38 2.68
CA THR A 136 23.90 -9.07 2.03
C THR A 136 23.62 -10.56 1.75
N VAL A 137 22.45 -11.04 2.14
CA VAL A 137 22.01 -12.43 1.90
C VAL A 137 21.53 -12.60 0.47
N PRO A 138 21.66 -13.80 -0.14
CA PRO A 138 21.04 -14.08 -1.42
C PRO A 138 19.52 -14.11 -1.28
N TYR A 139 18.82 -13.58 -2.29
CA TYR A 139 17.37 -13.68 -2.46
C TYR A 139 17.03 -13.44 -3.94
N ASP A 140 15.92 -14.01 -4.39
CA ASP A 140 15.35 -13.81 -5.73
C ASP A 140 13.98 -13.12 -5.68
N LYS A 141 13.31 -13.15 -4.53
CA LYS A 141 12.07 -12.41 -4.27
C LYS A 141 12.19 -11.54 -3.02
N ILE A 142 11.61 -10.35 -3.07
CA ILE A 142 11.57 -9.41 -1.95
C ILE A 142 10.15 -8.88 -1.78
N TYR A 143 9.67 -8.78 -0.55
CA TYR A 143 8.33 -8.33 -0.22
C TYR A 143 8.41 -7.23 0.83
N ARG A 144 7.70 -6.12 0.62
CA ARG A 144 7.51 -5.08 1.64
C ARG A 144 6.50 -5.60 2.66
N CYS A 145 6.88 -5.60 3.94
CA CYS A 145 5.95 -5.96 4.99
C CYS A 145 5.03 -4.78 5.33
N PHE A 146 5.54 -3.56 5.40
CA PHE A 146 4.72 -2.37 5.62
C PHE A 146 4.45 -1.62 4.32
N LYS A 147 3.25 -1.04 4.19
CA LYS A 147 2.89 -0.15 3.08
C LYS A 147 3.49 1.25 3.23
N ASN A 148 3.90 1.62 4.45
CA ASN A 148 4.41 2.95 4.79
C ASN A 148 5.91 3.06 4.53
N GLY A 149 6.37 4.27 4.24
CA GLY A 149 7.79 4.56 4.00
C GLY A 149 8.35 3.76 2.82
N ASN A 150 9.59 3.30 2.95
CA ASN A 150 10.22 2.45 1.94
C ASN A 150 9.78 0.97 1.99
N GLY A 151 9.01 0.58 3.01
CA GLY A 151 8.66 -0.80 3.32
C GLY A 151 8.99 -1.20 4.76
N LEU A 152 9.93 -0.48 5.41
CA LEU A 152 10.46 -0.62 6.79
C LEU A 152 11.09 -1.99 7.13
N LEU A 153 10.38 -3.06 6.83
CA LEU A 153 10.76 -4.44 7.00
C LEU A 153 10.52 -5.16 5.67
N PHE A 154 11.50 -5.94 5.25
CA PHE A 154 11.46 -6.68 4.00
C PHE A 154 11.60 -8.16 4.25
N ARG A 155 10.66 -8.95 3.73
CA ARG A 155 10.83 -10.40 3.63
C ARG A 155 11.62 -10.71 2.37
N LEU A 156 12.72 -11.41 2.52
CA LEU A 156 13.60 -11.84 1.43
C LEU A 156 13.45 -13.35 1.28
N VAL A 157 13.22 -13.83 0.06
CA VAL A 157 13.07 -15.25 -0.23
C VAL A 157 14.11 -15.66 -1.27
N ASP A 158 14.89 -16.68 -0.93
CA ASP A 158 15.70 -17.45 -1.85
C ASP A 158 14.96 -18.75 -2.17
N GLU A 159 14.31 -18.82 -3.32
CA GLU A 159 13.53 -20.00 -3.73
C GLU A 159 14.43 -21.21 -3.99
N ARG A 160 15.68 -20.99 -4.41
CA ARG A 160 16.63 -22.07 -4.70
C ARG A 160 17.08 -22.75 -3.41
N ALA A 161 17.41 -21.96 -2.40
CA ALA A 161 17.78 -22.45 -1.09
C ALA A 161 16.55 -22.80 -0.23
N ARG A 162 15.35 -22.39 -0.65
CA ARG A 162 14.09 -22.46 0.11
C ARG A 162 14.21 -21.77 1.46
N GLN A 163 14.85 -20.61 1.49
CA GLN A 163 15.13 -19.88 2.72
C GLN A 163 14.44 -18.53 2.74
N TRP A 164 13.88 -18.19 3.90
CA TRP A 164 13.31 -16.87 4.14
C TRP A 164 14.19 -16.13 5.14
N PHE A 165 14.38 -14.85 4.87
CA PHE A 165 15.05 -13.90 5.74
C PHE A 165 14.16 -12.68 5.93
N PHE A 166 14.39 -11.96 7.01
CA PHE A 166 13.81 -10.65 7.22
C PHE A 166 14.90 -9.61 7.39
N TYR A 167 14.78 -8.51 6.67
CA TYR A 167 15.67 -7.36 6.78
C TYR A 167 14.90 -6.16 7.34
N ASN A 168 15.36 -5.67 8.48
CA ASN A 168 14.85 -4.45 9.10
C ASN A 168 15.67 -3.26 8.60
N ASP A 169 15.05 -2.41 7.78
CA ASP A 169 15.68 -1.22 7.21
C ASP A 169 15.36 0.04 8.01
N THR A 170 15.09 -0.10 9.30
CA THR A 170 14.92 1.05 10.20
C THR A 170 16.19 1.24 11.02
N SER A 171 16.33 2.41 11.66
CA SER A 171 17.43 2.71 12.59
C SER A 171 17.03 2.60 14.06
N ASP A 172 15.73 2.71 14.37
CA ASP A 172 15.22 2.92 15.72
C ASP A 172 14.10 1.94 16.12
N LEU A 173 13.64 1.08 15.20
CA LEU A 173 12.58 0.11 15.47
C LEU A 173 13.14 -1.30 15.54
N MET A 174 12.75 -2.03 16.58
CA MET A 174 12.85 -3.48 16.67
C MET A 174 11.67 -4.08 15.90
N MET A 175 11.96 -4.90 14.91
CA MET A 175 10.91 -5.58 14.15
C MET A 175 10.64 -6.93 14.78
N LYS A 176 9.38 -7.21 15.10
CA LYS A 176 8.92 -8.53 15.52
C LYS A 176 8.11 -9.14 14.40
N VAL A 177 8.51 -10.33 13.96
CA VAL A 177 7.79 -11.14 12.97
C VAL A 177 7.20 -12.34 13.67
N SER A 178 5.95 -12.66 13.38
CA SER A 178 5.25 -13.86 13.84
C SER A 178 4.59 -14.54 12.65
N VAL A 179 4.91 -15.81 12.38
CA VAL A 179 4.32 -16.56 11.27
C VAL A 179 3.75 -17.87 11.77
N THR A 180 2.45 -18.05 11.55
CA THR A 180 1.76 -19.31 11.80
C THR A 180 1.74 -20.12 10.51
N PHE A 181 2.41 -21.27 10.49
CA PHE A 181 2.37 -22.22 9.38
C PHE A 181 1.33 -23.29 9.68
N ALA A 182 0.51 -23.66 8.68
CA ALA A 182 -0.54 -24.66 8.86
C ALA A 182 0.03 -26.08 9.10
N ASN A 183 1.23 -26.35 8.56
CA ASN A 183 1.89 -27.65 8.63
C ASN A 183 3.36 -27.49 9.04
N SER A 184 3.68 -27.97 10.24
CA SER A 184 5.02 -27.92 10.82
C SER A 184 6.08 -28.73 10.06
N THR A 185 5.67 -29.70 9.23
CA THR A 185 6.61 -30.53 8.45
C THR A 185 7.17 -29.82 7.21
N GLU A 186 6.55 -28.72 6.79
CA GLU A 186 6.95 -27.94 5.61
C GLU A 186 8.07 -26.95 5.88
N VAL A 187 8.36 -26.68 7.16
CA VAL A 187 9.23 -25.59 7.59
C VAL A 187 10.16 -26.00 8.72
N ARG A 188 11.37 -25.45 8.71
CA ARG A 188 12.36 -25.57 9.78
C ARG A 188 12.80 -24.17 10.21
N PRO A 189 12.81 -23.84 11.50
CA PRO A 189 13.25 -22.52 11.96
C PRO A 189 14.77 -22.39 11.78
N LEU A 190 15.22 -21.20 11.44
CA LEU A 190 16.63 -20.86 11.27
C LEU A 190 17.06 -19.80 12.28
N GLY A 191 18.37 -19.79 12.58
CA GLY A 191 19.01 -18.75 13.38
C GLY A 191 18.35 -18.54 14.74
N ARG A 192 17.87 -17.31 14.97
CA ARG A 192 17.26 -16.88 16.23
C ARG A 192 15.74 -17.04 16.26
N THR A 193 15.17 -17.69 15.25
CA THR A 193 13.74 -17.93 15.17
C THR A 193 13.30 -18.88 16.28
N SER A 194 12.37 -18.41 17.09
CA SER A 194 11.86 -19.15 18.25
C SER A 194 10.46 -19.69 17.99
N LEU A 195 10.12 -20.78 18.67
CA LEU A 195 8.77 -21.31 18.70
C LEU A 195 7.88 -20.39 19.55
N GLY A 196 6.82 -19.86 18.96
CA GLY A 196 5.79 -19.09 19.66
C GLY A 196 4.77 -19.99 20.36
N VAL A 197 3.93 -19.38 21.20
CA VAL A 197 2.82 -20.09 21.86
C VAL A 197 1.64 -20.11 20.89
N SER A 198 1.32 -21.29 20.34
CA SER A 198 0.10 -21.46 19.53
C SER A 198 -1.15 -21.19 20.36
N HIS A 199 -2.19 -20.64 19.72
CA HIS A 199 -3.49 -20.45 20.37
C HIS A 199 -4.15 -21.81 20.62
N ALA A 200 -5.03 -21.88 21.64
CA ALA A 200 -5.71 -23.13 22.01
C ALA A 200 -6.59 -23.72 20.88
N ASP A 201 -6.98 -22.90 19.90
CA ASP A 201 -7.80 -23.28 18.74
C ASP A 201 -6.98 -23.57 17.48
N SER A 202 -5.65 -23.56 17.54
CA SER A 202 -4.79 -23.84 16.38
C SER A 202 -4.82 -25.33 16.02
N ALA A 203 -4.82 -25.63 14.71
CA ALA A 203 -4.80 -27.00 14.21
C ALA A 203 -3.60 -27.79 14.77
N PRO A 204 -3.72 -29.10 15.05
CA PRO A 204 -2.68 -29.88 15.72
C PRO A 204 -1.35 -29.95 14.96
N GLU A 205 -1.36 -29.74 13.64
CA GLU A 205 -0.16 -29.74 12.80
C GLU A 205 0.47 -28.36 12.61
N SER A 206 -0.20 -27.30 13.08
CA SER A 206 0.24 -25.92 12.91
C SER A 206 1.38 -25.55 13.85
N VAL A 207 2.24 -24.62 13.40
CA VAL A 207 3.38 -24.14 14.18
C VAL A 207 3.52 -22.62 14.06
N LEU A 208 3.72 -21.95 15.19
CA LEU A 208 4.01 -20.51 15.25
C LEU A 208 5.51 -20.29 15.42
N TYR A 209 6.11 -19.52 14.51
CA TYR A 209 7.49 -19.05 14.65
C TYR A 209 7.54 -17.54 14.82
N THR A 210 8.37 -17.10 15.75
CA THR A 210 8.59 -15.69 16.06
C THR A 210 10.05 -15.30 15.91
N LEU A 211 10.32 -14.11 15.40
CA LEU A 211 11.67 -13.59 15.22
C LEU A 211 11.71 -12.09 15.54
N LEU A 212 12.75 -11.68 16.26
CA LEU A 212 13.05 -10.28 16.51
C LEU A 212 14.25 -9.87 15.64
N ILE A 213 14.09 -8.83 14.82
CA ILE A 213 15.12 -8.29 13.92
C ILE A 213 15.48 -6.87 14.35
N ALA A 214 16.74 -6.67 14.71
CA ALA A 214 17.27 -5.35 15.09
C ALA A 214 17.42 -4.42 13.86
N PRO A 215 17.46 -3.09 14.06
CA PRO A 215 17.75 -2.10 13.03
C PRO A 215 18.92 -2.48 12.16
N ARG A 216 18.73 -2.30 10.86
CA ARG A 216 19.75 -2.52 9.83
C ARG A 216 20.31 -3.95 9.82
N CYS A 217 19.64 -4.90 10.46
CA CYS A 217 20.04 -6.31 10.48
C CYS A 217 19.16 -7.15 9.57
N THR A 218 19.78 -8.17 8.99
CA THR A 218 19.10 -9.27 8.30
C THR A 218 19.19 -10.52 9.17
N GLU A 219 18.07 -11.17 9.44
CA GLU A 219 18.03 -12.40 10.24
C GLU A 219 17.35 -13.52 9.43
N PRO A 220 17.90 -14.75 9.41
CA PRO A 220 17.26 -15.89 8.79
C PRO A 220 16.05 -16.34 9.62
N PHE A 221 14.97 -16.71 8.93
CA PHE A 221 13.72 -17.06 9.56
C PHE A 221 13.41 -18.54 9.48
N ILE A 222 13.20 -19.06 8.27
CA ILE A 222 12.90 -20.48 8.04
C ILE A 222 13.62 -21.03 6.82
N GLU A 223 13.71 -22.35 6.77
CA GLU A 223 13.96 -23.13 5.57
C GLU A 223 12.76 -24.02 5.29
N GLY A 224 12.20 -23.99 4.08
CA GLY A 224 11.00 -24.73 3.74
C GLY A 224 10.25 -24.15 2.55
N ASN A 225 9.18 -24.82 2.17
CA ASN A 225 8.25 -24.34 1.13
C ASN A 225 6.82 -24.31 1.68
N PRO A 226 6.53 -23.39 2.60
CA PRO A 226 5.23 -23.34 3.26
C PRO A 226 4.13 -23.03 2.25
N VAL A 227 3.09 -23.86 2.23
CA VAL A 227 1.95 -23.69 1.30
C VAL A 227 0.91 -22.72 1.87
N THR A 228 0.66 -22.81 3.18
CA THR A 228 -0.36 -22.03 3.88
C THR A 228 0.21 -21.45 5.17
N TYR A 229 0.18 -20.13 5.29
CA TYR A 229 0.69 -19.43 6.47
C TYR A 229 -0.01 -18.09 6.69
N THR A 230 -0.03 -17.63 7.94
CA THR A 230 -0.43 -16.29 8.34
C THR A 230 0.79 -15.54 8.84
N LEU A 231 1.12 -14.41 8.22
CA LEU A 231 2.26 -13.56 8.58
C LEU A 231 1.77 -12.29 9.29
N GLU A 232 2.31 -12.06 10.48
CA GLU A 232 2.09 -10.86 11.28
C GLU A 232 3.43 -10.22 11.61
N PHE A 233 3.45 -8.90 11.70
CA PHE A 233 4.64 -8.16 12.09
C PHE A 233 4.26 -6.93 12.90
N ALA A 234 5.14 -6.56 13.82
CA ALA A 234 5.03 -5.38 14.67
C ALA A 234 6.38 -4.64 14.68
N ALA A 235 6.32 -3.32 14.79
CA ALA A 235 7.49 -2.47 14.95
C ALA A 235 7.44 -1.83 16.34
N GLU A 236 8.41 -2.15 17.18
CA GLU A 236 8.51 -1.65 18.55
C GLU A 236 9.73 -0.72 18.65
N PRO A 237 9.64 0.48 19.22
CA PRO A 237 10.82 1.32 19.43
C PRO A 237 11.87 0.60 20.27
N ILE A 238 13.14 0.67 19.87
CA ILE A 238 14.21 0.12 20.72
C ILE A 238 14.42 1.03 21.91
N VAL A 239 14.00 0.55 23.08
CA VAL A 239 14.41 1.11 24.36
C VAL A 239 15.86 0.70 24.57
N THR A 240 16.79 1.49 24.05
CA THR A 240 18.22 1.25 24.26
C THR A 240 18.51 1.47 25.75
N PRO A 241 18.97 0.47 26.52
CA PRO A 241 19.45 0.72 27.87
C PRO A 241 20.66 1.64 27.76
N ALA A 242 20.52 2.81 28.38
CA ALA A 242 21.47 3.92 28.42
C ALA A 242 22.94 3.53 28.18
N THR A 243 23.45 3.84 26.99
CA THR A 243 24.76 4.48 26.90
C THR A 243 24.48 5.96 26.59
N PRO A 244 25.11 6.91 27.31
CA PRO A 244 24.77 8.32 27.21
C PRO A 244 25.31 8.87 25.89
N ASN A 245 24.60 8.60 24.80
CA ASN A 245 24.56 9.59 23.74
C ASN A 245 23.80 10.76 24.33
N VAL A 246 24.49 11.89 24.42
CA VAL A 246 23.88 13.19 24.60
C VAL A 246 22.95 13.37 23.39
N GLU A 247 21.72 12.85 23.47
CA GLU A 247 20.61 13.47 22.78
C GLU A 247 20.65 14.92 23.25
N GLU A 248 20.87 15.84 22.32
CA GLU A 248 20.81 17.25 22.66
C GLU A 248 19.49 17.49 23.40
N PRO A 249 19.53 18.11 24.60
CA PRO A 249 18.34 18.28 25.42
C PRO A 249 17.26 18.94 24.56
N VAL A 250 16.04 18.39 24.59
CA VAL A 250 14.91 18.94 23.83
C VAL A 250 14.77 20.44 24.15
N GLN A 251 14.98 21.28 23.14
CA GLN A 251 14.85 22.73 23.27
C GLN A 251 13.47 23.15 22.78
N TYR A 252 12.66 23.65 23.70
CA TYR A 252 11.44 24.39 23.38
C TYR A 252 11.81 25.79 22.88
N LEU A 253 11.13 26.26 21.85
CA LEU A 253 11.38 27.56 21.21
C LEU A 253 10.45 28.64 21.74
N HIS A 254 9.18 28.32 22.03
CA HIS A 254 8.16 29.34 22.32
C HIS A 254 7.55 29.24 23.72
N GLY A 255 7.89 28.20 24.49
CA GLY A 255 7.43 28.03 25.87
C GLY A 255 8.02 26.79 26.53
N CYS A 256 7.26 26.16 27.42
CA CYS A 256 7.58 24.86 28.01
C CYS A 256 6.30 24.14 28.44
N PRO A 257 6.32 22.80 28.60
CA PRO A 257 5.18 22.08 29.14
C PRO A 257 4.75 22.59 30.52
N ASP A 258 3.44 22.65 30.74
CA ASP A 258 2.84 23.12 31.99
C ASP A 258 3.06 22.07 33.09
N VAL A 259 3.89 22.44 34.07
CA VAL A 259 4.25 21.60 35.21
C VAL A 259 3.07 21.27 36.13
N SER A 260 1.96 22.01 36.04
CA SER A 260 0.72 21.68 36.76
C SER A 260 -0.07 20.55 36.09
N VAL A 261 0.14 20.34 34.78
CA VAL A 261 -0.45 19.25 33.99
C VAL A 261 0.47 18.03 34.00
N ILE A 262 1.78 18.24 33.85
CA ILE A 262 2.79 17.19 33.84
C ILE A 262 3.98 17.54 34.76
N PRO A 263 3.92 17.14 36.05
CA PRO A 263 4.90 17.55 37.05
C PRO A 263 6.32 17.05 36.79
N HIS A 264 6.47 15.83 36.24
CA HIS A 264 7.77 15.26 35.91
C HIS A 264 7.86 14.97 34.41
N GLN A 265 8.84 15.54 33.74
CA GLN A 265 9.12 15.26 32.32
C GLN A 265 10.18 14.16 32.23
N THR A 266 9.81 12.93 32.60
CA THR A 266 10.76 11.80 32.61
C THR A 266 11.24 11.48 31.19
N HIS A 267 10.32 11.55 30.22
CA HIS A 267 10.65 11.42 28.81
C HIS A 267 9.91 12.47 27.96
N VAL A 268 10.61 13.01 26.97
CA VAL A 268 10.05 13.98 26.02
C VAL A 268 10.37 13.51 24.60
N PHE A 269 9.34 13.39 23.77
CA PHE A 269 9.46 12.90 22.40
C PHE A 269 8.97 13.97 21.42
N LYS A 270 9.75 14.22 20.36
CA LYS A 270 9.31 15.05 19.23
C LYS A 270 8.28 14.29 18.40
N CYS A 271 7.09 14.84 18.24
CA CYS A 271 6.03 14.25 17.41
C CYS A 271 6.28 14.49 15.92
N PHE A 272 6.93 15.60 15.54
CA PHE A 272 7.36 15.89 14.17
C PHE A 272 8.90 15.94 14.10
N LYS A 273 9.54 14.76 14.10
CA LYS A 273 11.02 14.62 14.22
C LYS A 273 11.81 15.43 13.17
N GLU A 274 11.30 15.49 11.95
CA GLU A 274 11.95 16.17 10.81
C GLU A 274 11.61 17.66 10.66
N HIS A 275 10.81 18.24 11.57
CA HIS A 275 10.27 19.59 11.39
C HIS A 275 10.60 20.49 12.59
N GLY A 276 11.39 21.54 12.33
CA GLY A 276 11.74 22.55 13.34
C GLY A 276 12.36 21.92 14.60
N ASN A 277 11.90 22.34 15.76
CA ASN A 277 12.34 21.77 17.05
C ASN A 277 11.58 20.48 17.45
N GLY A 278 10.63 20.02 16.63
CA GLY A 278 9.71 18.93 16.95
C GLY A 278 8.24 19.34 16.90
N LEU A 279 7.95 20.65 16.96
CA LEU A 279 6.64 21.34 16.91
C LEU A 279 5.65 20.95 18.03
N LEU A 280 5.36 19.67 18.16
CA LEU A 280 4.53 19.06 19.20
C LEU A 280 5.39 18.05 19.96
N PHE A 281 5.26 18.04 21.28
CA PHE A 281 6.03 17.16 22.15
C PHE A 281 5.11 16.26 22.95
N ARG A 282 5.35 14.95 22.89
CA ARG A 282 4.77 14.00 23.84
C ARG A 282 5.64 14.02 25.09
N VAL A 283 5.04 14.38 26.21
CA VAL A 283 5.71 14.44 27.51
C VAL A 283 5.15 13.31 28.37
N VAL A 284 6.04 12.51 28.95
CA VAL A 284 5.69 11.34 29.77
C VAL A 284 6.27 11.52 31.17
N ASP A 285 5.39 11.37 32.15
CA ASP A 285 5.70 11.32 33.58
C ASP A 285 5.58 9.87 34.05
N ASP A 286 6.71 9.16 34.14
CA ASP A 286 6.69 7.77 34.63
C ASP A 286 6.38 7.66 36.13
N VAL A 287 6.53 8.75 36.90
CA VAL A 287 6.26 8.75 38.34
C VAL A 287 4.75 8.68 38.58
N ASN A 288 3.99 9.44 37.79
CA ASN A 288 2.53 9.50 37.89
C ASN A 288 1.82 8.71 36.78
N THR A 289 2.58 8.09 35.86
CA THR A 289 2.09 7.41 34.65
C THR A 289 1.24 8.30 33.74
N ILE A 290 1.56 9.60 33.66
CA ILE A 290 0.78 10.59 32.89
C ILE A 290 1.43 10.80 31.53
N TRP A 291 0.62 10.83 30.49
CA TRP A 291 1.03 11.30 29.17
C TRP A 291 0.31 12.61 28.88
N ALA A 292 1.06 13.58 28.39
CA ALA A 292 0.53 14.86 27.94
C ALA A 292 1.17 15.25 26.60
N PHE A 293 0.52 16.17 25.90
CA PHE A 293 1.06 16.78 24.69
C PHE A 293 1.25 18.28 24.91
N TYR A 294 2.42 18.79 24.54
CA TYR A 294 2.74 20.20 24.55
C TYR A 294 2.96 20.70 23.12
N ASN A 295 2.14 21.65 22.68
CA ASN A 295 2.27 22.28 21.37
C ASN A 295 3.15 23.53 21.51
N ASP A 296 4.35 23.50 20.95
CA ASP A 296 5.30 24.61 21.02
C ASP A 296 5.18 25.58 19.84
N THR A 297 4.15 25.44 19.00
CA THR A 297 3.91 26.35 17.88
C THR A 297 2.94 27.46 18.27
N PRO A 298 3.15 28.71 17.81
CA PRO A 298 2.19 29.80 18.02
C PRO A 298 1.03 29.81 17.01
N ASP A 299 1.25 29.20 15.84
CA ASP A 299 0.40 29.39 14.66
C ASP A 299 -0.35 28.12 14.22
N TYR A 300 -0.23 27.01 14.95
CA TYR A 300 -0.92 25.76 14.60
C TYR A 300 -1.68 25.17 15.78
N VAL A 301 -2.88 24.67 15.52
CA VAL A 301 -3.55 23.73 16.41
C VAL A 301 -3.07 22.34 16.05
N MET A 302 -2.58 21.61 17.04
CA MET A 302 -2.08 20.26 16.87
C MET A 302 -3.17 19.27 17.24
N SER A 303 -3.37 18.23 16.44
CA SER A 303 -4.23 17.10 16.78
C SER A 303 -3.35 15.88 17.05
N ALA A 304 -3.59 15.20 18.16
CA ALA A 304 -2.95 13.93 18.49
C ALA A 304 -4.02 12.85 18.63
N SER A 305 -3.90 11.76 17.88
CA SER A 305 -4.79 10.60 17.95
C SER A 305 -4.02 9.33 18.26
N MET A 306 -4.57 8.49 19.12
CA MET A 306 -4.02 7.21 19.54
C MET A 306 -5.03 6.08 19.31
N ARG A 307 -4.65 5.06 18.55
CA ARG A 307 -5.40 3.80 18.49
C ARG A 307 -4.87 2.84 19.55
N TYR A 308 -5.76 2.19 20.30
CA TYR A 308 -5.38 1.23 21.34
C TYR A 308 -6.44 0.12 21.50
N PRO A 309 -6.05 -1.10 21.90
CA PRO A 309 -7.00 -2.21 22.11
C PRO A 309 -7.77 -2.06 23.42
N SER A 310 -8.98 -2.64 23.48
CA SER A 310 -9.83 -2.65 24.69
C SER A 310 -9.20 -3.29 25.92
N THR A 311 -8.11 -4.06 25.75
CA THR A 311 -7.36 -4.73 26.82
C THR A 311 -6.35 -3.80 27.52
N SER A 312 -6.19 -2.56 27.05
CA SER A 312 -5.20 -1.63 27.61
C SER A 312 -5.66 -1.08 28.97
N ASP A 313 -4.80 -1.17 29.99
CA ASP A 313 -5.03 -0.54 31.30
C ASP A 313 -4.66 0.95 31.26
N ILE A 314 -5.54 1.75 30.64
CA ILE A 314 -5.38 3.20 30.51
C ILE A 314 -6.65 3.95 30.91
N ARG A 315 -6.47 5.15 31.46
CA ARG A 315 -7.53 6.11 31.75
C ARG A 315 -7.29 7.38 30.95
N LEU A 316 -8.18 7.67 30.01
CA LEU A 316 -8.06 8.88 29.20
C LEU A 316 -8.40 10.13 30.01
N ALA A 317 -7.71 11.23 29.70
CA ALA A 317 -7.91 12.50 30.36
C ALA A 317 -9.22 13.20 29.91
N PRO A 318 -9.79 14.09 30.73
CA PRO A 318 -10.95 14.89 30.34
C PRO A 318 -10.68 15.72 29.08
N GLY A 319 -11.57 15.65 28.10
CA GLY A 319 -11.45 16.38 26.82
C GLY A 319 -10.88 15.54 25.67
N VAL A 320 -10.39 14.33 25.95
CA VAL A 320 -10.03 13.35 24.91
C VAL A 320 -11.30 12.73 24.33
N GLN A 321 -11.47 12.86 23.02
CA GLN A 321 -12.58 12.25 22.29
C GLN A 321 -12.28 10.78 22.05
N VAL A 322 -13.28 9.91 22.26
CA VAL A 322 -13.12 8.46 22.06
C VAL A 322 -14.16 7.98 21.06
N ILE A 323 -13.69 7.31 20.01
CA ILE A 323 -14.52 6.73 18.98
C ILE A 323 -14.15 5.24 18.87
N ALA A 324 -15.15 4.39 18.65
CA ALA A 324 -14.89 2.98 18.35
C ALA A 324 -14.16 2.89 17.01
N ASP A 325 -13.11 2.07 16.95
CA ASP A 325 -12.35 1.87 15.72
C ASP A 325 -13.19 1.03 14.74
N SER A 326 -13.70 1.66 13.68
CA SER A 326 -14.50 0.98 12.67
C SER A 326 -13.70 -0.01 11.82
N GLU A 327 -12.36 0.06 11.87
CA GLU A 327 -11.45 -0.80 11.12
C GLU A 327 -11.00 -2.03 11.93
N ARG A 328 -11.17 -2.04 13.27
CA ARG A 328 -10.75 -3.13 14.16
C ARG A 328 -11.80 -3.48 15.21
N GLU A 329 -12.26 -4.73 15.20
CA GLU A 329 -13.20 -5.24 16.21
C GLU A 329 -12.58 -5.18 17.61
N GLY A 330 -13.11 -4.30 18.49
CA GLY A 330 -12.60 -4.09 19.85
C GLY A 330 -11.51 -3.02 20.02
N GLY A 331 -11.17 -2.27 18.97
CA GLY A 331 -10.25 -1.13 19.03
C GLY A 331 -10.94 0.19 19.40
N PHE A 332 -10.19 1.11 20.01
CA PHE A 332 -10.63 2.48 20.30
C PHE A 332 -9.64 3.49 19.73
N VAL A 333 -10.17 4.63 19.28
CA VAL A 333 -9.39 5.80 18.85
C VAL A 333 -9.63 6.93 19.84
N ALA A 334 -8.58 7.32 20.57
CA ALA A 334 -8.56 8.49 21.44
C ALA A 334 -7.94 9.68 20.69
N ALA A 335 -8.61 10.83 20.63
CA ALA A 335 -8.10 12.01 19.93
C ALA A 335 -8.20 13.26 20.82
N VAL A 336 -7.21 14.13 20.72
CA VAL A 336 -7.16 15.40 21.46
C VAL A 336 -6.60 16.52 20.58
N GLU A 337 -7.16 17.72 20.73
CA GLU A 337 -6.61 18.94 20.15
C GLU A 337 -5.77 19.68 21.19
N VAL A 338 -4.62 20.18 20.76
CA VAL A 338 -3.64 20.89 21.57
C VAL A 338 -3.43 22.27 20.94
N LEU A 339 -4.01 23.29 21.58
CA LEU A 339 -3.91 24.67 21.13
C LEU A 339 -2.46 25.18 21.15
N PRO A 340 -2.14 26.24 20.37
CA PRO A 340 -0.85 26.89 20.43
C PRO A 340 -0.37 27.16 21.86
N LEU A 341 0.88 26.79 22.15
CA LEU A 341 1.55 26.99 23.44
C LEU A 341 0.85 26.34 24.64
N ALA A 342 -0.09 25.41 24.41
CA ALA A 342 -0.82 24.73 25.47
C ALA A 342 -0.23 23.33 25.75
N THR A 343 -0.42 22.89 27.00
CA THR A 343 -0.17 21.51 27.43
C THR A 343 -1.50 20.85 27.76
N VAL A 344 -1.80 19.71 27.14
CA VAL A 344 -3.05 18.99 27.35
C VAL A 344 -2.76 17.57 27.85
N PRO A 345 -3.34 17.14 28.98
CA PRO A 345 -3.21 15.77 29.43
C PRO A 345 -3.94 14.84 28.47
N PHE A 346 -3.39 13.66 28.22
CA PHE A 346 -3.93 12.71 27.26
C PHE A 346 -4.41 11.43 27.94
N LEU A 347 -3.56 10.80 28.74
CA LEU A 347 -3.93 9.59 29.48
C LEU A 347 -3.14 9.44 30.78
N VAL A 348 -3.63 8.54 31.61
CA VAL A 348 -2.95 7.98 32.77
C VAL A 348 -2.89 6.46 32.61
N GLY A 349 -1.69 5.88 32.62
CA GLY A 349 -1.44 4.46 32.42
C GLY A 349 -0.27 4.18 31.47
N ALA A 350 0.03 2.90 31.27
CA ALA A 350 1.11 2.43 30.41
C ALA A 350 0.52 1.54 29.31
N PRO A 351 0.12 2.10 28.15
CA PRO A 351 -0.43 1.29 27.07
C PRO A 351 0.62 0.32 26.52
N GLU A 352 0.32 -0.98 26.55
CA GLU A 352 1.22 -2.03 26.03
C GLU A 352 1.29 -2.04 24.50
N GLN A 353 0.19 -1.65 23.83
CA GLN A 353 0.09 -1.60 22.38
C GLN A 353 -0.71 -0.36 21.96
N TYR A 354 -0.13 0.49 21.13
CA TYR A 354 -0.80 1.68 20.63
C TYR A 354 -0.17 2.18 19.32
N GLU A 355 -0.94 2.95 18.57
CA GLU A 355 -0.49 3.64 17.35
C GLU A 355 -0.82 5.13 17.49
N LEU A 356 0.16 6.02 17.25
CA LEU A 356 -0.04 7.48 17.31
C LEU A 356 -0.02 8.11 15.93
N ALA A 357 -0.92 9.06 15.70
CA ALA A 357 -0.92 9.93 14.54
C ALA A 357 -1.07 11.39 14.98
N PHE A 358 -0.41 12.29 14.25
CA PHE A 358 -0.40 13.73 14.54
C PHE A 358 -0.74 14.52 13.29
N ALA A 359 -1.49 15.61 13.47
CA ALA A 359 -1.78 16.56 12.41
C ALA A 359 -1.61 18.00 12.93
N ALA A 360 -1.25 18.91 12.04
CA ALA A 360 -1.14 20.34 12.34
C ALA A 360 -2.07 21.12 11.41
N ALA A 361 -2.94 21.93 11.99
CA ALA A 361 -3.85 22.81 11.24
C ALA A 361 -3.53 24.28 11.56
N PRO A 362 -3.53 25.21 10.58
CA PRO A 362 -3.27 26.62 10.83
C PRO A 362 -4.26 27.19 11.86
N PHE A 363 -3.75 27.86 12.88
CA PHE A 363 -4.53 28.54 13.90
C PHE A 363 -4.95 29.92 13.38
N ALA A 364 -6.23 30.08 13.04
CA ALA A 364 -6.82 31.36 12.73
C ALA A 364 -7.39 31.98 14.02
N PRO A 365 -6.77 33.03 14.61
CA PRO A 365 -7.35 33.70 15.75
C PRO A 365 -8.68 34.36 15.35
N LEU A 366 -9.75 34.04 16.06
CA LEU A 366 -11.02 34.75 15.95
C LEU A 366 -10.77 36.23 16.24
N THR A 367 -10.90 37.06 15.21
CA THR A 367 -10.97 38.51 15.38
C THR A 367 -12.18 38.80 16.28
N PRO A 368 -12.05 39.55 17.39
CA PRO A 368 -13.20 39.87 18.22
C PRO A 368 -14.14 40.78 17.42
N LEU A 369 -15.24 40.19 16.92
CA LEU A 369 -16.35 40.93 16.35
C LEU A 369 -16.99 41.75 17.47
N LEU A 370 -16.93 43.07 17.30
CA LEU A 370 -17.66 44.05 18.10
C LEU A 370 -19.13 43.63 18.20
N THR A 371 -19.62 43.54 19.43
CA THR A 371 -21.01 43.34 19.77
C THR A 371 -21.87 44.49 19.24
N THR A 372 -22.85 44.17 18.41
CA THR A 372 -24.08 44.97 18.27
C THR A 372 -25.28 44.07 18.48
N PRO A 373 -26.29 44.49 19.27
CA PRO A 373 -27.30 43.61 19.79
C PRO A 373 -28.44 43.32 18.80
N THR A 374 -28.98 42.13 19.01
CA THR A 374 -30.11 41.43 18.42
C THR A 374 -31.39 42.25 18.29
N GLU A 375 -32.15 42.03 17.21
CA GLU A 375 -33.61 41.94 17.30
C GLU A 375 -34.17 40.80 16.41
N PRO A 376 -35.30 40.18 16.80
CA PRO A 376 -35.73 38.86 16.35
C PRO A 376 -36.83 38.92 15.28
N ASN A 377 -36.94 37.89 14.44
CA ASN A 377 -38.26 37.39 14.01
C ASN A 377 -38.18 35.97 13.40
N SER A 378 -38.89 35.06 14.05
CA SER A 378 -39.37 33.75 13.59
C SER A 378 -40.39 33.89 12.43
N PRO A 379 -40.93 32.82 11.76
CA PRO A 379 -41.04 31.43 12.24
C PRO A 379 -40.82 30.29 11.21
N ALA A 380 -40.88 29.08 11.77
CA ALA A 380 -40.65 27.75 11.22
C ALA A 380 -41.70 27.24 10.20
N GLN A 381 -41.31 26.23 9.41
CA GLN A 381 -42.15 25.09 8.97
C GLN A 381 -41.26 23.87 8.61
N PRO A 382 -41.81 22.63 8.56
CA PRO A 382 -41.22 21.49 9.28
C PRO A 382 -40.90 20.29 8.32
N PRO A 383 -40.83 19.01 8.75
CA PRO A 383 -39.80 18.06 8.31
C PRO A 383 -40.22 17.11 7.16
N GLU A 384 -39.26 16.64 6.37
CA GLU A 384 -39.36 15.43 5.53
C GLU A 384 -37.96 14.76 5.55
N ALA A 385 -37.80 13.63 6.24
CA ALA A 385 -38.07 12.26 5.82
C ALA A 385 -36.98 11.68 4.91
N ALA A 386 -36.49 10.52 5.34
CA ALA A 386 -35.47 9.63 4.80
C ALA A 386 -35.39 9.52 3.26
N ASP A 387 -34.20 9.28 2.69
CA ASP A 387 -33.79 7.91 2.33
C ASP A 387 -32.35 7.82 1.79
N ALA A 388 -31.84 6.59 1.85
CA ALA A 388 -30.91 5.95 0.93
C ALA A 388 -29.43 6.37 0.87
N ALA A 389 -28.60 5.46 1.37
CA ALA A 389 -27.20 5.29 1.03
C ALA A 389 -26.98 5.27 -0.49
N ALA A 390 -26.15 6.18 -0.98
CA ALA A 390 -25.65 6.17 -2.34
C ALA A 390 -24.15 5.84 -2.32
N THR A 391 -23.83 4.65 -2.84
CA THR A 391 -22.48 4.19 -3.14
C THR A 391 -21.86 5.09 -4.20
N VAL A 392 -20.72 5.72 -3.89
CA VAL A 392 -19.99 6.62 -4.78
C VAL A 392 -19.18 5.81 -5.81
N ALA A 393 -19.37 6.10 -7.09
CA ALA A 393 -18.60 5.52 -8.21
C ALA A 393 -17.15 6.07 -8.23
N PRO A 394 -16.16 5.34 -8.79
CA PRO A 394 -14.79 5.82 -8.90
C PRO A 394 -14.70 7.03 -9.84
N ALA A 395 -14.13 8.12 -9.36
CA ALA A 395 -14.02 9.37 -10.08
C ALA A 395 -12.97 9.28 -11.20
N LEU A 396 -13.33 9.76 -12.40
CA LEU A 396 -12.36 10.05 -13.48
C LEU A 396 -11.27 11.01 -12.97
N PRO A 397 -10.05 11.01 -13.55
CA PRO A 397 -9.02 11.98 -13.17
C PRO A 397 -9.53 13.40 -13.43
N VAL A 398 -9.85 14.13 -12.37
CA VAL A 398 -10.29 15.51 -12.44
C VAL A 398 -9.07 16.40 -12.76
N PRO A 399 -9.15 17.32 -13.75
CA PRO A 399 -8.14 18.34 -13.97
C PRO A 399 -7.94 19.22 -12.73
N GLU A 400 -6.73 19.71 -12.50
CA GLU A 400 -6.46 20.60 -11.37
C GLU A 400 -7.04 21.99 -11.64
N GLU A 401 -8.01 22.42 -10.82
CA GLU A 401 -8.47 23.80 -10.80
C GLU A 401 -7.41 24.66 -10.10
N ALA A 402 -6.62 25.41 -10.87
CA ALA A 402 -5.48 26.23 -10.43
C ALA A 402 -4.26 25.44 -9.87
N PRO A 403 -3.45 24.82 -10.76
CA PRO A 403 -2.25 24.10 -10.33
C PRO A 403 -1.24 25.03 -9.64
N VAL A 404 -0.75 24.62 -8.47
CA VAL A 404 0.29 25.32 -7.71
C VAL A 404 1.64 24.70 -8.02
N TYR A 405 2.53 25.47 -8.64
CA TYR A 405 3.91 25.08 -8.90
C TYR A 405 4.81 25.57 -7.77
N CYS A 406 5.77 24.75 -7.36
CA CYS A 406 6.76 25.14 -6.36
C CYS A 406 7.88 26.00 -6.97
N ASN A 407 8.12 25.88 -8.29
CA ASN A 407 9.17 26.62 -8.99
C ASN A 407 8.59 27.53 -10.10
N SER A 408 9.22 27.59 -11.27
CA SER A 408 8.93 28.57 -12.33
C SER A 408 7.61 28.35 -13.08
N GLY A 409 6.96 27.20 -12.88
CA GLY A 409 5.80 26.78 -13.66
C GLY A 409 6.15 26.44 -15.11
N PRO A 410 5.16 25.98 -15.90
CA PRO A 410 5.38 25.58 -17.29
C PRO A 410 5.77 26.74 -18.19
N ASP A 411 6.68 26.49 -19.12
CA ASP A 411 7.16 27.48 -20.09
C ASP A 411 6.11 27.70 -21.20
N LEU A 412 5.43 28.84 -21.10
CA LEU A 412 4.41 29.25 -22.07
C LEU A 412 4.99 29.62 -23.44
N ALA A 413 6.31 29.76 -23.59
CA ALA A 413 6.93 29.86 -24.92
C ALA A 413 6.94 28.49 -25.64
N VAL A 414 7.01 27.39 -24.89
CA VAL A 414 6.98 26.02 -25.41
C VAL A 414 5.54 25.54 -25.62
N MET A 415 4.66 25.80 -24.65
CA MET A 415 3.24 25.46 -24.71
C MET A 415 2.37 26.67 -24.38
N PRO A 416 2.02 27.51 -25.39
CA PRO A 416 1.37 28.79 -25.12
C PRO A 416 -0.08 28.69 -24.68
N HIS A 417 -0.74 27.55 -24.92
CA HIS A 417 -2.15 27.31 -24.60
C HIS A 417 -2.22 26.02 -23.78
N ILE A 418 -2.84 26.08 -22.59
CA ILE A 418 -2.98 24.96 -21.67
C ILE A 418 -4.42 24.99 -21.15
N ASP A 419 -5.23 24.03 -21.58
CA ASP A 419 -6.63 23.91 -21.19
C ASP A 419 -6.79 23.07 -19.92
N GLU A 420 -6.00 22.00 -19.80
CA GLU A 420 -6.05 21.09 -18.66
C GLU A 420 -4.65 20.77 -18.14
N VAL A 421 -4.54 20.72 -16.81
CA VAL A 421 -3.33 20.34 -16.10
C VAL A 421 -3.65 19.17 -15.18
N TYR A 422 -2.81 18.14 -15.22
CA TYR A 422 -2.92 16.97 -14.37
C TYR A 422 -1.62 16.76 -13.62
N LYS A 423 -1.71 16.61 -12.29
CA LYS A 423 -0.59 16.11 -11.48
C LYS A 423 -0.34 14.65 -11.82
N CYS A 424 0.89 14.33 -12.22
CA CYS A 424 1.30 12.97 -12.51
C CYS A 424 1.53 12.15 -11.23
N PHE A 425 1.85 12.82 -10.11
CA PHE A 425 2.05 12.21 -8.79
C PHE A 425 1.14 12.87 -7.74
N LYS A 426 -0.15 12.51 -7.72
CA LYS A 426 -1.18 13.18 -6.89
C LYS A 426 -0.89 13.13 -5.38
N ASP A 427 -0.21 12.08 -4.91
CA ASP A 427 0.06 11.86 -3.49
C ASP A 427 1.47 12.31 -3.05
N TYR A 428 2.24 12.94 -3.94
CA TYR A 428 3.62 13.34 -3.67
C TYR A 428 3.86 14.84 -3.90
N GLY A 429 4.11 15.56 -2.80
CA GLY A 429 4.46 16.98 -2.82
C GLY A 429 3.40 17.82 -3.54
N ASN A 430 3.84 18.65 -4.49
CA ASN A 430 2.94 19.48 -5.30
C ASN A 430 2.45 18.79 -6.59
N GLY A 431 2.83 17.53 -6.84
CA GLY A 431 2.55 16.82 -8.08
C GLY A 431 3.80 16.43 -8.87
N LEU A 432 4.95 17.07 -8.58
CA LEU A 432 6.30 16.89 -9.17
C LEU A 432 6.39 17.11 -10.69
N VAL A 433 5.63 16.34 -11.45
CA VAL A 433 5.52 16.43 -12.91
C VAL A 433 4.06 16.68 -13.27
N PHE A 434 3.84 17.58 -14.21
CA PHE A 434 2.51 17.99 -14.64
C PHE A 434 2.33 17.65 -16.11
N ARG A 435 1.26 16.94 -16.43
CA ARG A 435 0.82 16.77 -17.81
C ARG A 435 -0.03 17.97 -18.20
N LEU A 436 0.36 18.61 -19.29
CA LEU A 436 -0.29 19.77 -19.86
C LEU A 436 -1.02 19.35 -21.13
N VAL A 437 -2.28 19.77 -21.29
CA VAL A 437 -3.11 19.43 -22.45
C VAL A 437 -3.61 20.71 -23.11
N ASP A 438 -3.35 20.83 -24.41
CA ASP A 438 -3.88 21.85 -25.33
C ASP A 438 -4.92 21.13 -26.21
N LYS A 439 -6.21 21.37 -25.93
CA LYS A 439 -7.34 20.77 -26.63
C LYS A 439 -7.52 21.35 -28.03
N ASP A 440 -7.18 22.62 -28.22
CA ASP A 440 -7.32 23.32 -29.49
C ASP A 440 -6.36 22.75 -30.55
N GLN A 441 -5.11 22.52 -30.16
CA GLN A 441 -4.08 21.94 -31.04
C GLN A 441 -3.92 20.43 -30.85
N ARG A 442 -4.65 19.82 -29.92
CA ARG A 442 -4.57 18.39 -29.55
C ARG A 442 -3.15 17.96 -29.19
N ARG A 443 -2.47 18.78 -28.39
CA ARG A 443 -1.07 18.57 -28.00
C ARG A 443 -0.93 18.30 -26.52
N TRP A 444 -0.02 17.40 -26.21
CA TRP A 444 0.38 17.11 -24.84
C TRP A 444 1.82 17.55 -24.63
N ALA A 445 2.09 18.07 -23.45
CA ALA A 445 3.43 18.34 -22.96
C ALA A 445 3.55 17.92 -21.50
N PHE A 446 4.78 17.88 -21.02
CA PHE A 446 5.07 17.65 -19.61
C PHE A 446 5.95 18.77 -19.09
N TYR A 447 5.62 19.26 -17.91
CA TYR A 447 6.46 20.16 -17.12
C TYR A 447 6.98 19.42 -15.89
N ASN A 448 8.29 19.43 -15.71
CA ASN A 448 8.94 18.86 -14.55
C ASN A 448 9.28 19.98 -13.56
N ASP A 449 8.56 20.04 -12.46
CA ASP A 449 8.71 21.08 -11.43
C ASP A 449 9.79 20.73 -10.40
N THR A 450 10.51 19.62 -10.56
CA THR A 450 11.63 19.26 -9.68
C THR A 450 12.91 19.99 -10.07
N THR A 451 13.88 20.07 -9.16
CA THR A 451 15.18 20.74 -9.39
C THR A 451 16.35 19.76 -9.59
N ASP A 452 16.15 18.50 -9.22
CA ASP A 452 17.20 17.49 -9.06
C ASP A 452 16.86 16.12 -9.69
N VAL A 453 15.67 15.99 -10.27
CA VAL A 453 15.17 14.74 -10.86
C VAL A 453 14.84 14.94 -12.33
N VAL A 454 15.34 14.06 -13.19
CA VAL A 454 14.92 13.97 -14.58
C VAL A 454 13.74 13.00 -14.67
N ALA A 455 12.64 13.45 -15.27
CA ALA A 455 11.45 12.64 -15.47
C ALA A 455 11.49 11.96 -16.85
N LEU A 456 11.50 10.63 -16.86
CA LEU A 456 11.31 9.84 -18.06
C LEU A 456 9.83 9.43 -18.16
N VAL A 457 9.13 10.05 -19.10
CA VAL A 457 7.72 9.82 -19.39
C VAL A 457 7.61 8.75 -20.47
N ARG A 458 6.81 7.71 -20.22
CA ARG A 458 6.54 6.63 -21.17
C ARG A 458 5.04 6.49 -21.33
N VAL A 459 4.52 6.69 -22.54
CA VAL A 459 3.08 6.54 -22.82
C VAL A 459 2.86 5.54 -23.94
N GLN A 460 2.00 4.57 -23.67
CA GLN A 460 1.49 3.65 -24.67
C GLN A 460 0.07 4.06 -25.02
N PHE A 461 -0.18 4.30 -26.30
CA PHE A 461 -1.51 4.64 -26.82
C PHE A 461 -2.16 3.39 -27.43
N SER A 462 -3.49 3.36 -27.48
CA SER A 462 -4.23 2.27 -28.11
C SER A 462 -3.90 2.12 -29.60
N ALA A 463 -4.04 0.91 -30.15
CA ALA A 463 -3.69 0.59 -31.54
C ALA A 463 -4.47 1.40 -32.61
N GLY A 464 -5.57 2.07 -32.21
CA GLY A 464 -6.36 2.94 -33.07
C GLY A 464 -6.03 4.43 -32.96
N ALA A 465 -5.10 4.83 -32.08
CA ALA A 465 -4.78 6.24 -31.84
C ALA A 465 -3.90 6.82 -32.95
N HIS A 466 -4.27 8.01 -33.46
CA HIS A 466 -3.51 8.74 -34.47
C HIS A 466 -2.56 9.74 -33.81
N ILE A 467 -1.40 9.24 -33.40
CA ILE A 467 -0.43 10.00 -32.59
C ILE A 467 0.81 10.36 -33.41
N LYS A 468 1.19 11.62 -33.34
CA LYS A 468 2.42 12.17 -33.92
C LYS A 468 3.37 12.60 -32.79
N PRO A 469 4.59 12.03 -32.69
CA PRO A 469 5.55 12.46 -31.68
C PRO A 469 6.03 13.89 -31.94
N LEU A 470 6.20 14.65 -30.87
CA LEU A 470 6.69 16.03 -30.87
C LEU A 470 8.01 16.14 -30.09
N GLY A 471 8.80 17.16 -30.41
CA GLY A 471 10.02 17.48 -29.68
C GLY A 471 11.04 16.34 -29.68
N HIS A 472 11.47 15.95 -28.48
CA HIS A 472 12.44 14.86 -28.26
C HIS A 472 11.78 13.50 -27.97
N THR A 473 10.48 13.37 -28.26
CA THR A 473 9.75 12.13 -28.03
C THR A 473 10.21 11.04 -29.01
N VAL A 474 10.66 9.92 -28.46
CA VAL A 474 11.16 8.78 -29.22
C VAL A 474 10.11 7.66 -29.19
N PRO A 475 9.57 7.24 -30.34
CA PRO A 475 8.77 6.03 -30.41
C PRO A 475 9.67 4.80 -30.34
N SER A 476 9.41 3.89 -29.41
CA SER A 476 10.04 2.58 -29.28
C SER A 476 8.99 1.47 -29.41
N CYS A 477 9.40 0.28 -29.84
CA CYS A 477 8.53 -0.88 -29.93
C CYS A 477 8.68 -1.69 -28.65
N ASP A 478 7.59 -1.94 -27.95
CA ASP A 478 7.58 -2.84 -26.80
C ASP A 478 7.70 -4.28 -27.29
N GLN A 479 8.81 -4.94 -26.96
CA GLN A 479 9.12 -6.30 -27.40
C GLN A 479 8.19 -7.35 -26.78
N GLU A 480 7.49 -7.04 -25.68
CA GLU A 480 6.56 -7.94 -25.01
C GLU A 480 5.11 -7.81 -25.54
N THR A 481 4.65 -6.58 -25.80
CA THR A 481 3.25 -6.31 -26.21
C THR A 481 3.08 -6.03 -27.71
N GLY A 482 4.17 -5.76 -28.44
CA GLY A 482 4.15 -5.35 -29.86
C GLY A 482 3.55 -3.95 -30.10
N GLY A 483 3.25 -3.19 -29.04
CA GLY A 483 2.72 -1.83 -29.11
C GLY A 483 3.80 -0.76 -29.29
N ILE A 484 3.40 0.43 -29.77
CA ILE A 484 4.29 1.59 -29.89
C ILE A 484 4.28 2.35 -28.55
N LEU A 485 5.42 2.40 -27.89
CA LEU A 485 5.67 3.17 -26.68
C LEU A 485 6.31 4.51 -27.06
N TYR A 486 5.82 5.62 -26.51
CA TYR A 486 6.38 6.94 -26.73
C TYR A 486 7.14 7.37 -25.49
N GLU A 487 8.43 7.60 -25.62
CA GLU A 487 9.32 7.93 -24.50
C GLU A 487 9.80 9.39 -24.62
N LEU A 488 9.74 10.14 -23.53
CA LEU A 488 10.21 11.52 -23.45
C LEU A 488 10.96 11.74 -22.14
N ARG A 489 12.16 12.30 -22.23
CA ARG A 489 12.95 12.75 -21.08
C ARG A 489 12.69 14.24 -20.85
N VAL A 490 12.33 14.61 -19.62
CA VAL A 490 12.02 15.98 -19.20
C VAL A 490 12.93 16.37 -18.04
N ASN A 491 13.88 17.26 -18.26
CA ASN A 491 14.85 17.68 -17.24
C ASN A 491 14.19 18.54 -16.15
N PRO A 492 14.85 18.73 -14.99
CA PRO A 492 14.40 19.68 -13.99
C PRO A 492 14.05 21.05 -14.57
N LEU A 493 12.91 21.59 -14.13
CA LEU A 493 12.37 22.90 -14.53
C LEU A 493 12.11 23.05 -16.04
N GLU A 494 12.06 21.95 -16.79
CA GLU A 494 11.84 21.95 -18.24
C GLU A 494 10.37 21.68 -18.58
N THR A 495 9.87 22.36 -19.62
CA THR A 495 8.63 21.99 -20.31
C THR A 495 8.99 21.38 -21.66
N ALA A 496 8.53 20.16 -21.91
CA ALA A 496 8.83 19.43 -23.14
C ALA A 496 7.55 18.93 -23.82
N LEU A 497 7.42 19.23 -25.12
CA LEU A 497 6.33 18.73 -25.96
C LEU A 497 6.45 17.21 -26.13
N PHE A 498 5.32 16.52 -26.07
CA PHE A 498 5.25 15.07 -26.10
C PHE A 498 4.65 14.54 -27.40
N VAL A 499 3.35 14.72 -27.59
CA VAL A 499 2.64 14.20 -28.77
C VAL A 499 1.54 15.15 -29.23
N GLU A 500 1.11 14.96 -30.47
CA GLU A 500 -0.04 15.60 -31.11
C GLU A 500 -0.98 14.50 -31.63
N GLY A 501 -2.27 14.55 -31.32
CA GLY A 501 -3.23 13.58 -31.85
C GLY A 501 -4.47 13.33 -30.99
N ASP A 502 -5.38 12.50 -31.50
CA ASP A 502 -6.56 12.06 -30.78
C ASP A 502 -6.18 10.92 -29.82
N VAL A 503 -6.35 11.19 -28.52
CA VAL A 503 -5.99 10.27 -27.44
C VAL A 503 -7.25 9.88 -26.66
N ASP A 504 -7.72 8.64 -26.85
CA ASP A 504 -8.88 8.10 -26.11
C ASP A 504 -8.45 7.24 -24.92
N ILE A 505 -7.58 6.26 -25.15
CA ILE A 505 -7.11 5.31 -24.12
C ILE A 505 -5.59 5.24 -24.20
N PHE A 506 -4.94 5.47 -23.07
CA PHE A 506 -3.48 5.50 -22.96
C PHE A 506 -3.05 5.06 -21.56
N THR A 507 -1.89 4.41 -21.48
CA THR A 507 -1.23 4.05 -20.23
C THR A 507 0.01 4.90 -20.10
N THR A 508 0.15 5.62 -18.99
CA THR A 508 1.34 6.43 -18.70
C THR A 508 2.15 5.79 -17.59
N LYS A 509 3.46 5.68 -17.79
CA LYS A 509 4.44 5.27 -16.78
C LYS A 509 5.47 6.39 -16.65
N PHE A 510 5.91 6.66 -15.42
CA PHE A 510 6.97 7.63 -15.13
C PHE A 510 8.13 6.92 -14.46
N VAL A 511 9.35 7.26 -14.85
CA VAL A 511 10.58 6.85 -14.17
C VAL A 511 11.33 8.11 -13.78
N ALA A 512 11.77 8.18 -12.52
CA ALA A 512 12.56 9.29 -12.01
C ALA A 512 14.04 8.91 -11.99
N GLU A 513 14.90 9.72 -12.63
CA GLU A 513 16.35 9.58 -12.57
C GLU A 513 16.94 10.76 -11.80
N GLN A 514 17.64 10.51 -10.69
CA GLN A 514 18.31 11.57 -9.94
C GLN A 514 19.55 12.05 -10.70
N ILE A 515 19.76 13.37 -10.78
CA ILE A 515 20.98 13.93 -11.36
C ILE A 515 22.14 13.64 -10.39
N GLN A 516 23.07 12.77 -10.78
CA GLN A 516 24.35 12.64 -10.09
C GLN A 516 25.14 13.93 -10.32
N THR A 517 25.19 14.80 -9.32
CA THR A 517 26.13 15.93 -9.23
C THR A 517 27.55 15.48 -8.99
#